data_AF-A0A919GB47-F1
#
_entry.id   AF-A0A919GB47-F1
#
_cell.length_a   1.000
_cell.length_b   1.000
_cell.length_c   1.000
_cell.angle_alpha   90.00
_cell.angle_beta   90.00
_cell.angle_gamma   90.00
#
_symmetry.space_group_name_H-M   'P 1'
#
loop_
_entity.id
_entity.type
_entity.pdbx_description
1 polymer ?
#
loop_
_entity_poly.entity_id
_entity_poly.type
_entity_poly.pdbx_seq_one_letter_code
_entity_poly.pdbx_strand_id
1 'polypeptide(L)'
;MLTHPKKRTSSSTVSDKKRAESQLPGPGNQPIRAWLNQRMSETSVDLGVVTTPSGALVLGMAGWIDQWPKHGDPLSVRATAAAEQGGGHLHEPADSASQEWFCEAVAVPAASDRPLKVRAQTWDSYDGPVITVLEVDLGLPWPGDPGGEPIRLGDLPVDRCGMVLGDARALDSFVGLSGESIDGLADVAYWGKYEDDAHAQFGGTPTSQADGRGGPYRRLDLPLHEAHQLADQLRDWLSKGPRIGLVVSVDAHTHFHLLDRAAETHPLLAGRIELDGSQVLQLGWDPGDHSMRHHGERAWDQVYAVTLEQAGTTTLLRWTIPTEAEEPEQTQN
;
A
#
# COMPACT_ATOMS: atom_id res chain seq x y z
N MET A 1 66.39 -0.29 -39.63
CA MET A 1 67.78 0.20 -39.63
C MET A 1 68.04 0.93 -38.32
N LEU A 2 69.02 0.47 -37.55
CA LEU A 2 69.96 1.16 -36.61
C LEU A 2 69.41 2.37 -35.81
N THR A 3 69.53 2.52 -34.48
CA THR A 3 70.45 1.98 -33.45
C THR A 3 69.97 2.43 -32.05
N HIS A 4 70.16 1.59 -31.04
CA HIS A 4 70.13 1.86 -29.57
C HIS A 4 71.49 2.45 -29.08
N PRO A 5 71.82 2.70 -27.77
CA PRO A 5 71.07 2.59 -26.49
C PRO A 5 71.38 3.66 -25.37
N LYS A 6 70.75 3.44 -24.18
CA LYS A 6 71.30 3.44 -22.77
C LYS A 6 71.22 4.68 -21.83
N LYS A 7 70.38 4.51 -20.78
CA LYS A 7 70.58 4.60 -19.30
C LYS A 7 71.74 5.48 -18.74
N ARG A 8 71.50 6.32 -17.71
CA ARG A 8 71.54 6.05 -16.23
C ARG A 8 71.61 7.35 -15.36
N THR A 9 70.73 7.43 -14.35
CA THR A 9 70.90 7.89 -12.94
C THR A 9 71.83 9.06 -12.54
N SER A 10 71.32 9.98 -11.68
CA SER A 10 71.87 10.21 -10.33
C SER A 10 70.96 11.06 -9.44
N SER A 11 71.09 10.82 -8.13
CA SER A 11 70.34 11.34 -6.98
C SER A 11 71.32 11.92 -5.95
N SER A 12 70.93 12.96 -5.20
CA SER A 12 71.34 13.19 -3.79
C SER A 12 70.47 14.31 -3.19
N THR A 13 69.60 14.10 -2.19
CA THR A 13 69.84 14.17 -0.71
C THR A 13 70.60 15.42 -0.25
N VAL A 14 70.32 16.15 0.84
CA VAL A 14 69.36 16.16 1.97
C VAL A 14 69.62 17.53 2.65
N SER A 15 68.63 18.19 3.27
CA SER A 15 68.83 18.94 4.52
C SER A 15 67.51 19.34 5.18
N ASP A 16 67.36 18.81 6.39
CA ASP A 16 66.33 19.06 7.38
C ASP A 16 66.22 20.51 7.85
N LYS A 17 64.98 20.95 8.12
CA LYS A 17 64.68 21.78 9.30
C LYS A 17 63.24 21.53 9.80
N LYS A 18 63.19 20.88 10.96
CA LYS A 18 62.16 20.81 12.02
C LYS A 18 61.00 21.82 11.91
N ARG A 19 59.75 21.34 11.89
CA ARG A 19 58.86 20.90 13.01
C ARG A 19 57.95 22.04 13.47
N ALA A 20 56.70 22.01 12.97
CA ALA A 20 55.53 22.57 13.64
C ALA A 20 54.47 21.47 13.64
N GLU A 21 54.19 20.95 14.84
CA GLU A 21 53.11 20.01 15.10
C GLU A 21 51.76 20.72 14.91
N SER A 22 50.96 20.22 13.99
CA SER A 22 49.53 20.47 13.90
C SER A 22 48.91 19.10 13.61
N GLN A 23 48.52 18.41 14.68
CA GLN A 23 47.77 17.17 14.64
C GLN A 23 46.44 17.43 13.93
N LEU A 24 46.32 16.97 12.69
CA LEU A 24 45.02 16.78 12.05
C LEU A 24 44.37 15.56 12.72
N PRO A 25 43.12 15.65 13.21
CA PRO A 25 42.40 14.46 13.63
C PRO A 25 42.13 13.61 12.39
N GLY A 26 42.55 12.34 12.45
CA GLY A 26 42.20 11.35 11.43
C GLY A 26 40.68 11.17 11.32
N PRO A 27 40.18 10.56 10.25
CA PRO A 27 38.75 10.29 10.08
C PRO A 27 38.34 9.25 11.13
N GLY A 28 37.92 9.74 12.28
CA GLY A 28 37.38 8.94 13.35
C GLY A 28 36.04 8.37 12.89
N ASN A 29 35.94 7.05 12.97
CA ASN A 29 34.67 6.32 13.09
C ASN A 29 33.74 7.03 14.08
N GLN A 30 32.86 7.88 13.57
CA GLN A 30 31.62 8.17 14.27
C GLN A 30 30.66 7.03 13.99
N PRO A 31 30.04 6.42 15.00
CA PRO A 31 29.28 5.21 14.82
C PRO A 31 27.98 5.53 14.09
N ILE A 32 27.71 4.77 13.04
CA ILE A 32 26.42 4.66 12.33
C ILE A 32 25.23 4.51 13.32
N ARG A 33 25.49 4.07 14.55
CA ARG A 33 24.51 3.98 15.64
C ARG A 33 23.95 5.32 16.16
N ALA A 34 24.56 6.47 15.85
CA ALA A 34 24.04 7.77 16.31
C ALA A 34 22.83 8.28 15.49
N TRP A 35 22.63 7.78 14.27
CA TRP A 35 21.43 8.06 13.46
C TRP A 35 20.25 7.13 13.78
N LEU A 36 20.51 5.95 14.35
CA LEU A 36 19.48 4.98 14.78
C LEU A 36 18.74 5.36 16.07
N ASN A 37 19.09 6.47 16.72
CA ASN A 37 18.52 6.90 18.00
C ASN A 37 17.81 8.27 17.94
N GLN A 38 17.47 8.77 16.75
CA GLN A 38 16.44 9.81 16.68
C GLN A 38 15.14 9.18 17.18
N ARG A 39 14.58 9.75 18.25
CA ARG A 39 13.35 9.32 18.89
C ARG A 39 12.24 9.16 17.84
N MET A 40 11.98 7.90 17.53
CA MET A 40 10.86 7.39 16.75
C MET A 40 9.56 7.92 17.33
N SER A 41 8.92 8.86 16.66
CA SER A 41 7.56 9.28 16.99
C SER A 41 6.59 8.38 16.25
N GLU A 42 6.25 7.25 16.87
CA GLU A 42 5.05 6.50 16.50
C GLU A 42 3.87 7.48 16.44
N THR A 43 3.32 7.67 15.25
CA THR A 43 2.23 8.62 15.03
C THR A 43 0.95 7.82 14.84
N SER A 44 -0.03 8.07 15.71
CA SER A 44 -1.37 7.53 15.51
C SER A 44 -2.16 8.46 14.59
N VAL A 45 -2.69 7.90 13.51
CA VAL A 45 -3.46 8.61 12.47
C VAL A 45 -4.89 8.08 12.46
N ASP A 46 -5.86 8.98 12.49
CA ASP A 46 -7.28 8.65 12.27
C ASP A 46 -7.52 8.49 10.77
N LEU A 47 -7.95 7.30 10.35
CA LEU A 47 -8.25 6.97 8.95
C LEU A 47 -9.73 7.18 8.62
N GLY A 48 -10.55 7.47 9.62
CA GLY A 48 -11.98 7.68 9.50
C GLY A 48 -12.80 6.55 10.09
N VAL A 49 -13.92 6.24 9.44
CA VAL A 49 -14.89 5.26 9.91
C VAL A 49 -15.36 4.35 8.79
N VAL A 50 -15.72 3.14 9.15
CA VAL A 50 -16.47 2.18 8.32
C VAL A 50 -17.79 1.84 8.99
N THR A 51 -18.78 1.34 8.26
CA THR A 51 -20.06 0.90 8.83
C THR A 51 -20.35 -0.52 8.41
N THR A 52 -20.88 -1.33 9.34
CA THR A 52 -21.09 -2.78 9.13
C THR A 52 -22.52 -3.21 9.47
N PRO A 53 -23.54 -2.76 8.72
CA PRO A 53 -24.93 -3.10 9.01
C PRO A 53 -25.24 -4.60 9.01
N SER A 54 -24.43 -5.43 8.35
CA SER A 54 -24.55 -6.90 8.40
C SER A 54 -24.10 -7.50 9.74
N GLY A 55 -23.35 -6.74 10.55
CA GLY A 55 -22.68 -7.23 11.75
C GLY A 55 -21.38 -7.98 11.48
N ALA A 56 -20.93 -8.08 10.22
CA ALA A 56 -19.66 -8.67 9.83
C ALA A 56 -18.76 -7.62 9.15
N LEU A 57 -17.63 -7.32 9.79
CA LEU A 57 -16.55 -6.53 9.21
C LEU A 57 -15.59 -7.45 8.47
N VAL A 58 -15.15 -7.04 7.28
CA VAL A 58 -14.12 -7.72 6.51
C VAL A 58 -12.92 -6.82 6.30
N LEU A 59 -11.72 -7.35 6.53
CA LEU A 59 -10.43 -6.82 6.07
C LEU A 59 -9.89 -7.77 5.00
N GLY A 60 -9.74 -7.33 3.76
CA GLY A 60 -9.30 -8.21 2.67
C GLY A 60 -8.44 -7.53 1.61
N MET A 61 -7.87 -8.34 0.73
CA MET A 61 -7.02 -7.88 -0.37
C MET A 61 -7.85 -7.14 -1.43
N ALA A 62 -7.57 -5.85 -1.65
CA ALA A 62 -8.37 -5.02 -2.57
C ALA A 62 -8.31 -5.51 -4.02
N GLY A 63 -7.18 -6.09 -4.43
CA GLY A 63 -6.98 -6.61 -5.79
C GLY A 63 -7.78 -7.88 -6.11
N TRP A 64 -8.32 -8.56 -5.08
CA TRP A 64 -8.98 -9.86 -5.23
C TRP A 64 -10.36 -9.95 -4.58
N ILE A 65 -10.82 -8.90 -3.89
CA ILE A 65 -12.08 -8.90 -3.13
C ILE A 65 -13.31 -9.10 -4.03
N ASP A 66 -13.23 -8.81 -5.33
CA ASP A 66 -14.32 -9.01 -6.29
C ASP A 66 -14.35 -10.42 -6.90
N GLN A 67 -13.39 -11.29 -6.53
CA GLN A 67 -13.29 -12.63 -7.10
C GLN A 67 -14.08 -13.69 -6.30
N TRP A 68 -14.42 -13.45 -5.03
CA TRP A 68 -15.11 -14.42 -4.17
C TRP A 68 -16.33 -15.09 -4.82
N PRO A 69 -17.25 -14.38 -5.51
CA PRO A 69 -18.41 -15.00 -6.15
C PRO A 69 -18.07 -16.02 -7.25
N LYS A 70 -16.84 -15.98 -7.80
CA LYS A 70 -16.39 -16.93 -8.84
C LYS A 70 -15.92 -18.26 -8.27
N HIS A 71 -15.70 -18.34 -6.95
CA HIS A 71 -15.08 -19.48 -6.29
C HIS A 71 -16.02 -20.19 -5.30
N GLY A 72 -17.31 -19.86 -5.26
CA GLY A 72 -18.31 -20.56 -4.46
C GLY A 72 -19.35 -19.60 -3.89
N ASP A 73 -19.62 -19.72 -2.60
CA ASP A 73 -20.53 -18.79 -1.91
C ASP A 73 -19.98 -17.36 -1.95
N PRO A 74 -20.86 -16.33 -1.99
CA PRO A 74 -20.46 -14.94 -1.89
C PRO A 74 -19.64 -14.66 -0.63
N LEU A 75 -18.83 -13.59 -0.66
CA LEU A 75 -18.01 -13.18 0.48
C LEU A 75 -18.87 -12.95 1.72
N SER A 76 -20.04 -12.32 1.57
CA SER A 76 -20.93 -12.03 2.70
C SER A 76 -21.38 -13.28 3.46
N VAL A 77 -21.67 -14.37 2.76
CA VAL A 77 -22.12 -15.63 3.38
C VAL A 77 -20.99 -16.22 4.24
N ARG A 78 -19.78 -16.28 3.69
CA ARG A 78 -18.60 -16.82 4.36
C ARG A 78 -18.16 -15.95 5.54
N ALA A 79 -18.13 -14.64 5.33
CA ALA A 79 -17.77 -13.67 6.35
C ALA A 79 -18.78 -13.65 7.51
N THR A 80 -20.08 -13.76 7.22
CA THR A 80 -21.10 -13.87 8.26
C THR A 80 -20.93 -15.16 9.06
N ALA A 81 -20.71 -16.30 8.38
CA ALA A 81 -20.49 -17.58 9.04
C ALA A 81 -19.21 -17.58 9.92
N ALA A 82 -18.15 -16.91 9.49
CA ALA A 82 -16.95 -16.70 10.30
C ALA A 82 -17.21 -15.77 11.49
N ALA A 83 -17.92 -14.65 11.28
CA ALA A 83 -18.27 -13.71 12.33
C ALA A 83 -19.14 -14.36 13.43
N GLU A 84 -20.09 -15.22 13.07
CA GLU A 84 -20.90 -16.01 14.00
C GLU A 84 -20.07 -16.95 14.89
N GLN A 85 -18.88 -17.34 14.44
CA GLN A 85 -17.93 -18.18 15.17
C GLN A 85 -16.89 -17.37 15.96
N GLY A 86 -17.03 -16.04 16.00
CA GLY A 86 -16.09 -15.12 16.67
C GLY A 86 -15.03 -14.53 15.74
N GLY A 87 -15.10 -14.83 14.45
CA GLY A 87 -14.20 -14.36 13.40
C GLY A 87 -13.31 -15.47 12.84
N GLY A 88 -12.65 -15.18 11.71
CA GLY A 88 -11.74 -16.13 11.09
C GLY A 88 -11.11 -15.64 9.80
N HIS A 89 -10.08 -16.36 9.38
CA HIS A 89 -9.41 -16.19 8.10
C HIS A 89 -10.13 -16.96 7.00
N LEU A 90 -10.40 -16.27 5.90
CA LEU A 90 -11.00 -16.77 4.68
C LEU A 90 -9.94 -16.74 3.59
N HIS A 91 -9.87 -17.80 2.78
CA HIS A 91 -8.98 -17.82 1.62
C HIS A 91 -9.57 -18.64 0.46
N GLU A 92 -9.07 -18.38 -0.74
CA GLU A 92 -9.25 -19.22 -1.91
C GLU A 92 -7.89 -19.59 -2.55
N PRO A 93 -7.71 -20.86 -2.95
CA PRO A 93 -8.64 -21.98 -2.77
C PRO A 93 -8.81 -22.42 -1.29
N ALA A 94 -10.02 -22.83 -0.89
CA ALA A 94 -10.31 -23.20 0.51
C ALA A 94 -9.57 -24.46 1.02
N ASP A 95 -9.24 -25.41 0.14
CA ASP A 95 -8.63 -26.70 0.50
C ASP A 95 -7.18 -26.85 0.02
N SER A 96 -6.51 -25.74 -0.31
CA SER A 96 -5.12 -25.75 -0.81
C SER A 96 -4.10 -25.36 0.25
N ALA A 97 -2.82 -25.64 -0.04
CA ALA A 97 -1.71 -25.12 0.73
C ALA A 97 -1.68 -23.58 0.67
N SER A 98 -1.15 -22.93 1.71
CA SER A 98 -1.13 -21.46 1.80
C SER A 98 -0.42 -20.77 0.64
N GLN A 99 0.62 -21.38 0.08
CA GLN A 99 1.33 -20.81 -1.07
C GLN A 99 0.48 -20.77 -2.37
N GLU A 100 -0.65 -21.45 -2.41
CA GLU A 100 -1.58 -21.45 -3.54
C GLU A 100 -2.75 -20.46 -3.34
N TRP A 101 -2.85 -19.83 -2.17
CA TRP A 101 -3.89 -18.84 -1.90
C TRP A 101 -3.64 -17.58 -2.73
N PHE A 102 -4.70 -17.07 -3.34
CA PHE A 102 -4.66 -15.86 -4.16
C PHE A 102 -5.72 -14.83 -3.78
N CYS A 103 -6.72 -15.22 -2.98
CA CYS A 103 -7.75 -14.33 -2.46
C CYS A 103 -7.91 -14.60 -0.97
N GLU A 104 -7.85 -13.57 -0.15
CA GLU A 104 -7.69 -13.68 1.30
C GLU A 104 -8.36 -12.52 2.01
N ALA A 105 -8.99 -12.83 3.13
CA ALA A 105 -9.65 -11.86 3.98
C ALA A 105 -9.80 -12.38 5.40
N VAL A 106 -9.84 -11.49 6.38
CA VAL A 106 -10.30 -11.81 7.74
C VAL A 106 -11.67 -11.19 7.94
N ALA A 107 -12.60 -11.98 8.46
CA ALA A 107 -13.94 -11.54 8.83
C ALA A 107 -14.14 -11.64 10.34
N VAL A 108 -14.79 -10.64 10.95
CA VAL A 108 -15.03 -10.57 12.40
C VAL A 108 -16.42 -10.01 12.72
N PRO A 109 -17.00 -10.39 13.88
CA PRO A 109 -18.21 -9.74 14.35
C PRO A 109 -17.93 -8.26 14.68
N ALA A 110 -18.86 -7.38 14.33
CA ALA A 110 -18.77 -5.96 14.65
C ALA A 110 -20.13 -5.33 14.94
N ALA A 111 -20.13 -4.18 15.62
CA ALA A 111 -21.36 -3.46 15.93
C ALA A 111 -22.06 -3.00 14.64
N SER A 112 -23.33 -3.36 14.48
CA SER A 112 -24.13 -3.05 13.28
C SER A 112 -24.95 -1.77 13.38
N ASP A 113 -24.94 -1.11 14.55
CA ASP A 113 -25.78 0.03 14.88
C ASP A 113 -25.02 1.37 14.92
N ARG A 114 -23.72 1.36 14.62
CA ARG A 114 -22.85 2.55 14.70
C ARG A 114 -21.65 2.45 13.75
N PRO A 115 -21.06 3.59 13.35
CA PRO A 115 -19.77 3.59 12.66
C PRO A 115 -18.63 3.09 13.56
N LEU A 116 -17.69 2.35 12.97
CA LEU A 116 -16.49 1.81 13.59
C LEU A 116 -15.29 2.68 13.25
N LYS A 117 -14.49 3.05 14.25
CA LYS A 117 -13.31 3.91 14.03
C LYS A 117 -12.14 3.09 13.53
N VAL A 118 -11.46 3.60 12.52
CA VAL A 118 -10.26 3.00 11.93
C VAL A 118 -9.07 3.92 12.21
N ARG A 119 -8.00 3.36 12.77
CA ARG A 119 -6.77 4.09 13.10
C ARG A 119 -5.57 3.33 12.58
N ALA A 120 -4.54 4.05 12.19
CA ALA A 120 -3.23 3.46 11.89
C ALA A 120 -2.18 3.99 12.86
N GLN A 121 -1.19 3.16 13.16
CA GLN A 121 0.10 3.60 13.65
C GLN A 121 1.08 3.56 12.49
N THR A 122 1.94 4.57 12.43
CA THR A 122 2.89 4.72 11.33
C THR A 122 4.32 4.77 11.80
N TRP A 123 5.21 4.40 10.89
CA TRP A 123 6.65 4.56 11.02
C TRP A 123 7.19 5.39 9.87
N ASP A 124 8.16 6.26 10.15
CA ASP A 124 8.81 7.05 9.11
C ASP A 124 9.80 6.18 8.31
N SER A 125 9.51 5.93 7.05
CA SER A 125 10.40 5.30 6.08
C SER A 125 11.18 6.36 5.28
N TYR A 126 12.11 5.93 4.43
CA TYR A 126 12.81 6.85 3.52
C TYR A 126 11.87 7.51 2.51
N ASP A 127 10.80 6.82 2.12
CA ASP A 127 9.89 7.23 1.05
C ASP A 127 8.56 7.81 1.58
N GLY A 128 8.30 7.72 2.90
CA GLY A 128 7.10 8.25 3.53
C GLY A 128 6.69 7.48 4.79
N PRO A 129 5.55 7.82 5.40
CA PRO A 129 5.02 7.06 6.53
C PRO A 129 4.43 5.72 6.07
N VAL A 130 4.95 4.60 6.59
CA VAL A 130 4.38 3.25 6.42
C VAL A 130 3.41 2.92 7.53
N ILE A 131 2.37 2.15 7.24
CA ILE A 131 1.48 1.58 8.26
C ILE A 131 2.20 0.41 8.92
N THR A 132 2.35 0.47 10.24
CA THR A 132 2.88 -0.65 11.05
C THR A 132 1.79 -1.36 11.84
N VAL A 133 0.71 -0.64 12.17
CA VAL A 133 -0.46 -1.24 12.81
C VAL A 133 -1.71 -0.61 12.24
N LEU A 134 -2.68 -1.44 11.88
CA LEU A 134 -4.05 -1.04 11.60
C LEU A 134 -4.95 -1.50 12.75
N GLU A 135 -5.77 -0.60 13.28
CA GLU A 135 -6.72 -0.89 14.36
C GLU A 135 -8.15 -0.51 13.96
N VAL A 136 -9.10 -1.38 14.26
CA VAL A 136 -10.53 -1.08 14.17
C VAL A 136 -11.19 -1.36 15.51
N ASP A 137 -11.86 -0.36 16.09
CA ASP A 137 -12.74 -0.58 17.24
C ASP A 137 -14.04 -1.22 16.78
N LEU A 138 -14.25 -2.48 17.14
CA LEU A 138 -15.39 -3.28 16.68
C LEU A 138 -16.69 -2.90 17.39
N GLY A 139 -16.65 -2.06 18.43
CA GLY A 139 -17.85 -1.63 19.15
C GLY A 139 -18.57 -2.75 19.90
N LEU A 140 -17.92 -3.91 20.07
CA LEU A 140 -18.43 -5.08 20.77
C LEU A 140 -17.63 -5.34 22.07
N PRO A 141 -18.25 -5.96 23.10
CA PRO A 141 -17.52 -6.41 24.28
C PRO A 141 -16.40 -7.39 23.94
N TRP A 142 -15.35 -7.41 24.75
CA TRP A 142 -14.26 -8.40 24.65
C TRP A 142 -14.79 -9.84 24.80
N PRO A 143 -14.58 -10.74 23.82
CA PRO A 143 -15.08 -12.13 23.88
C PRO A 143 -14.18 -13.07 24.70
N GLY A 144 -12.93 -12.69 24.98
CA GLY A 144 -11.97 -13.51 25.72
C GLY A 144 -11.96 -13.25 27.23
N ASP A 145 -11.02 -13.88 27.92
CA ASP A 145 -10.76 -13.59 29.33
C ASP A 145 -10.17 -12.17 29.49
N PRO A 146 -10.61 -11.37 30.48
CA PRO A 146 -10.03 -10.06 30.75
C PRO A 146 -8.53 -10.15 31.04
N GLY A 147 -7.71 -9.42 30.27
CA GLY A 147 -6.25 -9.46 30.34
C GLY A 147 -5.63 -10.73 29.75
N GLY A 148 -6.40 -11.53 29.02
CA GLY A 148 -5.92 -12.70 28.28
C GLY A 148 -5.08 -12.32 27.06
N GLU A 149 -4.49 -13.34 26.43
CA GLU A 149 -3.71 -13.20 25.21
C GLU A 149 -4.59 -12.78 24.01
N PRO A 150 -4.02 -12.07 23.02
CA PRO A 150 -4.70 -11.79 21.75
C PRO A 150 -5.24 -13.07 21.08
N ILE A 151 -6.44 -12.99 20.50
CA ILE A 151 -7.02 -14.09 19.72
C ILE A 151 -6.54 -13.96 18.29
N ARG A 152 -5.70 -14.89 17.81
CA ARG A 152 -5.23 -14.90 16.42
C ARG A 152 -6.34 -15.40 15.49
N LEU A 153 -6.67 -14.60 14.48
CA LEU A 153 -7.69 -14.92 13.47
C LEU A 153 -7.10 -15.54 12.21
N GLY A 154 -5.83 -15.22 11.92
CA GLY A 154 -5.05 -15.69 10.80
C GLY A 154 -3.96 -14.68 10.43
N ASP A 155 -3.38 -14.85 9.25
CA ASP A 155 -2.33 -13.98 8.74
C ASP A 155 -2.73 -13.48 7.36
N LEU A 156 -2.60 -12.17 7.12
CA LEU A 156 -2.86 -11.56 5.81
C LEU A 156 -1.57 -11.03 5.20
N PRO A 157 -1.38 -11.16 3.88
CA PRO A 157 -0.36 -10.41 3.18
C PRO A 157 -0.77 -8.93 3.04
N VAL A 158 0.20 -8.08 2.73
CA VAL A 158 -0.02 -6.74 2.16
C VAL A 158 -0.24 -6.89 0.66
N ASP A 159 -1.50 -6.83 0.22
CA ASP A 159 -1.81 -6.92 -1.20
C ASP A 159 -1.26 -5.73 -1.98
N ARG A 160 -0.71 -5.96 -3.18
CA ARG A 160 -0.10 -4.89 -4.00
C ARG A 160 -1.09 -3.81 -4.41
N CYS A 161 -2.38 -4.13 -4.46
CA CYS A 161 -3.43 -3.18 -4.81
C CYS A 161 -3.98 -2.44 -3.58
N GLY A 162 -3.53 -2.75 -2.37
CA GLY A 162 -4.09 -2.19 -1.14
C GLY A 162 -4.94 -3.19 -0.36
N MET A 163 -5.38 -2.77 0.81
CA MET A 163 -6.35 -3.51 1.63
C MET A 163 -7.67 -2.77 1.69
N VAL A 164 -8.78 -3.51 1.77
CA VAL A 164 -10.12 -2.94 1.90
C VAL A 164 -10.77 -3.39 3.20
N LEU A 165 -11.43 -2.44 3.86
CA LEU A 165 -12.24 -2.61 5.06
C LEU A 165 -13.69 -2.24 4.75
N GLY A 166 -14.63 -3.15 5.00
CA GLY A 166 -16.03 -2.89 4.71
C GLY A 166 -17.00 -3.90 5.30
N ASP A 167 -18.29 -3.56 5.18
CA ASP A 167 -19.37 -4.49 5.46
C ASP A 167 -19.34 -5.68 4.50
N ALA A 168 -19.49 -6.89 5.03
CA ALA A 168 -19.43 -8.09 4.24
C ALA A 168 -20.44 -8.12 3.08
N ARG A 169 -21.66 -7.57 3.26
CA ARG A 169 -22.68 -7.52 2.20
C ARG A 169 -22.41 -6.42 1.18
N ALA A 170 -21.94 -5.26 1.63
CA ALA A 170 -21.53 -4.20 0.70
C ALA A 170 -20.41 -4.69 -0.22
N LEU A 171 -19.44 -5.45 0.32
CA LEU A 171 -18.32 -5.95 -0.49
C LEU A 171 -18.71 -7.00 -1.54
N ASP A 172 -19.91 -7.61 -1.48
CA ASP A 172 -20.38 -8.50 -2.56
C ASP A 172 -20.65 -7.73 -3.87
N SER A 173 -20.91 -6.42 -3.82
CA SER A 173 -21.09 -5.55 -4.99
C SER A 173 -19.83 -4.78 -5.37
N PHE A 174 -18.72 -5.04 -4.67
CA PHE A 174 -17.44 -4.40 -4.98
C PHE A 174 -17.01 -4.75 -6.40
N VAL A 175 -16.57 -3.72 -7.14
CA VAL A 175 -16.08 -3.86 -8.51
C VAL A 175 -14.60 -3.52 -8.49
N GLY A 176 -13.76 -4.52 -8.74
CA GLY A 176 -12.31 -4.42 -8.61
C GLY A 176 -11.62 -3.81 -9.82
N LEU A 177 -10.29 -3.87 -9.81
CA LEU A 177 -9.40 -3.21 -10.78
C LEU A 177 -9.72 -3.53 -12.25
N SER A 178 -10.13 -4.77 -12.54
CA SER A 178 -10.45 -5.23 -13.91
C SER A 178 -11.94 -5.24 -14.22
N GLY A 179 -12.75 -4.61 -13.36
CA GLY A 179 -14.20 -4.56 -13.52
C GLY A 179 -14.68 -3.53 -14.55
N GLU A 180 -15.97 -3.60 -14.86
CA GLU A 180 -16.64 -2.59 -15.70
C GLU A 180 -16.89 -1.31 -14.90
N SER A 181 -17.04 -0.19 -15.61
CA SER A 181 -17.46 1.07 -14.99
C SER A 181 -18.84 0.94 -14.35
N ILE A 182 -18.98 1.39 -13.10
CA ILE A 182 -20.23 1.30 -12.33
C ILE A 182 -21.24 2.39 -12.69
N ASP A 183 -20.78 3.49 -13.29
CA ASP A 183 -21.57 4.68 -13.63
C ASP A 183 -21.48 5.04 -15.13
N GLY A 184 -20.73 4.27 -15.92
CA GLY A 184 -20.48 4.54 -17.32
C GLY A 184 -19.47 5.67 -17.56
N LEU A 185 -18.72 6.08 -16.52
CA LEU A 185 -17.67 7.08 -16.58
C LEU A 185 -16.26 6.46 -16.41
N ALA A 186 -15.25 7.23 -16.81
CA ALA A 186 -13.85 6.92 -16.63
C ALA A 186 -13.01 8.19 -16.53
N ASP A 187 -11.87 8.07 -15.87
CA ASP A 187 -10.82 9.06 -15.90
C ASP A 187 -9.82 8.71 -17.01
N VAL A 188 -9.21 9.72 -17.62
CA VAL A 188 -8.06 9.54 -18.53
C VAL A 188 -6.87 10.22 -17.91
N ALA A 189 -5.86 9.43 -17.54
CA ALA A 189 -4.59 9.91 -17.00
C ALA A 189 -3.48 9.78 -18.04
N TYR A 190 -2.57 10.75 -18.09
CA TYR A 190 -1.35 10.65 -18.88
C TYR A 190 -0.17 11.36 -18.22
N TRP A 191 1.01 10.76 -18.39
CA TRP A 191 2.25 11.21 -17.78
C TRP A 191 3.47 10.78 -18.59
N GLY A 192 4.61 11.38 -18.26
CA GLY A 192 5.91 11.06 -18.82
C GLY A 192 6.49 12.17 -19.68
N LYS A 193 7.40 11.81 -20.59
CA LYS A 193 8.29 12.75 -21.30
C LYS A 193 7.55 13.87 -22.06
N TYR A 194 6.33 13.61 -22.53
CA TYR A 194 5.56 14.54 -23.36
C TYR A 194 4.27 15.00 -22.69
N GLU A 195 4.18 14.90 -21.36
CA GLU A 195 2.96 15.21 -20.61
C GLU A 195 2.54 16.68 -20.76
N ASP A 196 3.48 17.63 -20.75
CA ASP A 196 3.18 19.05 -20.96
C ASP A 196 2.69 19.36 -22.38
N ASP A 197 3.30 18.73 -23.39
CA ASP A 197 2.86 18.87 -24.78
C ASP A 197 1.46 18.25 -24.99
N ALA A 198 1.21 17.10 -24.35
CA ALA A 198 -0.11 16.47 -24.35
C ALA A 198 -1.14 17.35 -23.63
N HIS A 199 -0.78 17.93 -22.49
CA HIS A 199 -1.62 18.87 -21.76
C HIS A 199 -1.97 20.10 -22.60
N ALA A 200 -0.98 20.72 -23.25
CA ALA A 200 -1.20 21.88 -24.11
C ALA A 200 -2.16 21.59 -25.27
N GLN A 201 -2.17 20.35 -25.77
CA GLN A 201 -3.01 19.94 -26.90
C GLN A 201 -4.40 19.42 -26.47
N PHE A 202 -4.48 18.67 -25.35
CA PHE A 202 -5.66 17.88 -24.96
C PHE A 202 -6.29 18.33 -23.62
N GLY A 203 -5.73 19.34 -22.95
CA GLY A 203 -6.24 19.89 -21.70
C GLY A 203 -5.80 19.08 -20.48
N GLY A 204 -6.68 18.85 -19.51
CA GLY A 204 -6.38 18.06 -18.30
C GLY A 204 -5.92 18.89 -17.12
N THR A 205 -6.26 18.44 -15.91
CA THR A 205 -5.86 19.08 -14.66
C THR A 205 -4.62 18.38 -14.13
N PRO A 206 -3.56 19.10 -13.73
CA PRO A 206 -2.42 18.48 -13.07
C PRO A 206 -2.88 17.93 -11.71
N THR A 207 -2.51 16.70 -11.39
CA THR A 207 -2.66 16.20 -10.02
C THR A 207 -1.39 16.51 -9.22
N SER A 208 -1.53 16.58 -7.91
CA SER A 208 -0.41 16.66 -6.98
C SER A 208 -0.47 15.42 -6.12
N GLN A 209 0.65 14.71 -6.00
CA GLN A 209 0.77 13.63 -5.03
C GLN A 209 0.86 14.22 -3.61
N ALA A 210 0.52 13.42 -2.59
CA ALA A 210 0.52 13.86 -1.19
C ALA A 210 1.88 14.40 -0.71
N ASP A 211 2.98 14.00 -1.35
CA ASP A 211 4.34 14.43 -1.08
C ASP A 211 4.76 15.71 -1.85
N GLY A 212 3.84 16.31 -2.61
CA GLY A 212 4.07 17.50 -3.40
C GLY A 212 4.77 17.27 -4.74
N ARG A 213 5.04 16.02 -5.15
CA ARG A 213 5.48 15.72 -6.52
C ARG A 213 4.33 15.95 -7.51
N GLY A 214 4.69 16.40 -8.72
CA GLY A 214 3.76 16.52 -9.83
C GLY A 214 3.25 15.13 -10.20
N GLY A 215 1.93 14.95 -10.18
CA GLY A 215 1.27 13.73 -10.63
C GLY A 215 0.88 13.79 -12.11
N PRO A 216 0.25 12.74 -12.65
CA PRO A 216 -0.24 12.73 -14.02
C PRO A 216 -1.22 13.89 -14.27
N TYR A 217 -1.32 14.34 -15.52
CA TYR A 217 -2.46 15.14 -15.93
C TYR A 217 -3.67 14.23 -16.10
N ARG A 218 -4.84 14.71 -15.66
CA ARG A 218 -6.08 13.93 -15.73
C ARG A 218 -7.24 14.69 -16.33
N ARG A 219 -8.04 13.97 -17.12
CA ARG A 219 -9.40 14.36 -17.51
C ARG A 219 -10.35 13.46 -16.74
N LEU A 220 -11.09 14.06 -15.81
CA LEU A 220 -11.93 13.32 -14.89
C LEU A 220 -13.35 13.16 -15.42
N ASP A 221 -14.02 12.11 -14.97
CA ASP A 221 -15.47 11.91 -15.09
C ASP A 221 -15.98 11.97 -16.54
N LEU A 222 -15.19 11.49 -17.51
CA LEU A 222 -15.61 11.44 -18.91
C LEU A 222 -16.56 10.26 -19.11
N PRO A 223 -17.61 10.39 -19.95
CA PRO A 223 -18.32 9.22 -20.45
C PRO A 223 -17.34 8.20 -21.02
N LEU A 224 -17.49 6.92 -20.68
CA LEU A 224 -16.51 5.87 -20.97
C LEU A 224 -16.09 5.83 -22.45
N HIS A 225 -17.05 6.00 -23.37
CA HIS A 225 -16.76 6.06 -24.80
C HIS A 225 -15.91 7.28 -25.21
N GLU A 226 -16.13 8.45 -24.58
CA GLU A 226 -15.32 9.65 -24.80
C GLU A 226 -13.92 9.49 -24.20
N ALA A 227 -13.81 8.83 -23.05
CA ALA A 227 -12.52 8.51 -22.43
C ALA A 227 -11.66 7.63 -23.36
N HIS A 228 -12.25 6.57 -23.93
CA HIS A 228 -11.57 5.74 -24.93
C HIS A 228 -11.21 6.53 -26.19
N GLN A 229 -12.12 7.38 -26.69
CA GLN A 229 -11.84 8.22 -27.85
C GLN A 229 -10.66 9.17 -27.59
N LEU A 230 -10.59 9.79 -26.40
CA LEU A 230 -9.48 10.65 -26.02
C LEU A 230 -8.16 9.86 -25.92
N ALA A 231 -8.19 8.68 -25.31
CA ALA A 231 -7.01 7.83 -25.22
C ALA A 231 -6.50 7.41 -26.61
N ASP A 232 -7.40 7.09 -27.53
CA ASP A 232 -7.04 6.77 -28.91
C ASP A 232 -6.47 7.99 -29.64
N GLN A 233 -7.05 9.19 -29.45
CA GLN A 233 -6.50 10.44 -29.99
C GLN A 233 -5.08 10.72 -29.46
N LEU A 234 -4.83 10.50 -28.18
CA LEU A 234 -3.50 10.63 -27.57
C LEU A 234 -2.51 9.63 -28.18
N ARG A 235 -2.89 8.35 -28.32
CA ARG A 235 -2.06 7.31 -28.94
C ARG A 235 -1.77 7.60 -30.42
N ASP A 236 -2.77 8.05 -31.15
CA ASP A 236 -2.65 8.48 -32.55
C ASP A 236 -1.71 9.68 -32.70
N TRP A 237 -1.78 10.63 -31.77
CA TRP A 237 -0.89 11.78 -31.75
C TRP A 237 0.56 11.38 -31.48
N LEU A 238 0.80 10.39 -30.61
CA LEU A 238 2.13 9.84 -30.36
C LEU A 238 2.70 9.11 -31.59
N SER A 239 1.88 8.30 -32.28
CA SER A 239 2.33 7.50 -33.43
C SER A 239 2.73 8.33 -34.65
N LYS A 240 2.21 9.56 -34.75
CA LYS A 240 2.49 10.51 -35.84
C LYS A 240 3.73 11.39 -35.58
N GLY A 241 4.37 11.29 -34.42
CA GLY A 241 5.57 12.07 -34.05
C GLY A 241 6.74 11.19 -33.54
N PRO A 242 7.92 11.79 -33.25
CA PRO A 242 9.08 11.05 -32.71
C PRO A 242 8.92 10.65 -31.22
N ARG A 243 7.70 10.44 -30.75
CA ARG A 243 7.31 10.58 -29.33
C ARG A 243 7.08 9.22 -28.65
N ILE A 244 8.14 8.52 -28.31
CA ILE A 244 8.10 7.40 -27.35
C ILE A 244 8.31 7.95 -25.94
N GLY A 245 7.43 7.60 -25.00
CA GLY A 245 7.60 7.95 -23.58
C GLY A 245 6.46 8.76 -22.94
N LEU A 246 5.27 8.80 -23.54
CA LEU A 246 4.03 9.17 -22.85
C LEU A 246 3.26 7.90 -22.54
N VAL A 247 2.80 7.76 -21.31
CA VAL A 247 1.87 6.71 -20.88
C VAL A 247 0.47 7.30 -20.82
N VAL A 248 -0.53 6.52 -21.24
CA VAL A 248 -1.94 6.90 -21.23
C VAL A 248 -2.74 5.76 -20.60
N SER A 249 -3.47 6.06 -19.53
CA SER A 249 -4.41 5.15 -18.88
C SER A 249 -5.84 5.61 -19.10
N VAL A 250 -6.76 4.65 -19.22
CA VAL A 250 -8.21 4.86 -19.12
C VAL A 250 -8.64 4.09 -17.90
N ASP A 251 -8.98 4.81 -16.85
CA ASP A 251 -9.30 4.26 -15.55
C ASP A 251 -10.82 4.31 -15.38
N ALA A 252 -11.48 3.21 -15.73
CA ALA A 252 -12.92 3.08 -15.55
C ALA A 252 -13.29 3.29 -14.08
N HIS A 253 -14.43 3.93 -13.82
CA HIS A 253 -14.94 4.11 -12.46
C HIS A 253 -15.41 2.77 -11.88
N THR A 254 -14.46 2.00 -11.37
CA THR A 254 -14.71 0.86 -10.51
C THR A 254 -14.70 1.32 -9.06
N HIS A 255 -15.22 0.52 -8.13
CA HIS A 255 -15.13 0.87 -6.70
C HIS A 255 -13.66 0.98 -6.25
N PHE A 256 -12.79 0.12 -6.78
CA PHE A 256 -11.35 0.21 -6.60
C PHE A 256 -10.77 1.57 -7.05
N HIS A 257 -11.07 1.98 -8.28
CA HIS A 257 -10.56 3.25 -8.83
C HIS A 257 -11.07 4.47 -8.05
N LEU A 258 -12.34 4.46 -7.66
CA LEU A 258 -12.92 5.56 -6.89
C LEU A 258 -12.33 5.66 -5.47
N LEU A 259 -11.99 4.53 -4.85
CA LEU A 259 -11.25 4.50 -3.59
C LEU A 259 -9.84 5.06 -3.75
N ASP A 260 -9.10 4.64 -4.78
CA ASP A 260 -7.76 5.17 -5.10
C ASP A 260 -7.80 6.69 -5.35
N ARG A 261 -8.76 7.15 -6.15
CA ARG A 261 -9.00 8.59 -6.39
C ARG A 261 -9.32 9.35 -5.10
N ALA A 262 -10.12 8.76 -4.20
CA ALA A 262 -10.43 9.37 -2.91
C ALA A 262 -9.22 9.41 -1.97
N ALA A 263 -8.25 8.51 -2.15
CA ALA A 263 -7.06 8.37 -1.33
C ALA A 263 -5.93 9.36 -1.67
N GLU A 264 -5.91 9.92 -2.88
CA GLU A 264 -4.76 10.67 -3.44
C GLU A 264 -4.16 11.75 -2.54
N THR A 265 -5.01 12.43 -1.77
CA THR A 265 -4.59 13.54 -0.89
C THR A 265 -4.23 13.09 0.52
N HIS A 266 -4.47 11.81 0.85
CA HIS A 266 -4.19 11.27 2.18
C HIS A 266 -2.75 10.75 2.25
N PRO A 267 -1.94 11.12 3.25
CA PRO A 267 -0.54 10.69 3.36
C PRO A 267 -0.35 9.17 3.43
N LEU A 268 -1.36 8.44 3.89
CA LEU A 268 -1.39 6.97 3.96
C LEU A 268 -2.23 6.33 2.86
N LEU A 269 -2.58 7.08 1.82
CA LEU A 269 -3.43 6.62 0.72
C LEU A 269 -4.73 5.96 1.23
N ALA A 270 -5.34 6.56 2.25
CA ALA A 270 -6.58 6.09 2.84
C ALA A 270 -7.77 6.73 2.09
N GLY A 271 -8.44 5.93 1.28
CA GLY A 271 -9.61 6.32 0.49
C GLY A 271 -10.89 5.84 1.15
N ARG A 272 -11.99 6.59 1.03
CA ARG A 272 -13.30 6.19 1.54
C ARG A 272 -14.39 6.48 0.53
N ILE A 273 -15.30 5.53 0.36
CA ILE A 273 -16.51 5.67 -0.46
C ILE A 273 -17.72 5.09 0.27
N GLU A 274 -18.91 5.39 -0.25
CA GLU A 274 -20.13 4.67 0.11
C GLU A 274 -20.37 3.56 -0.91
N LEU A 275 -20.59 2.33 -0.43
CA LEU A 275 -20.91 1.15 -1.21
C LEU A 275 -22.16 0.49 -0.60
N ASP A 276 -23.25 0.41 -1.37
CA ASP A 276 -24.54 -0.13 -0.90
C ASP A 276 -24.99 0.41 0.46
N GLY A 277 -24.85 1.73 0.66
CA GLY A 277 -25.23 2.41 1.90
C GLY A 277 -24.27 2.17 3.07
N SER A 278 -23.10 1.56 2.84
CA SER A 278 -22.07 1.33 3.84
C SER A 278 -20.79 2.11 3.52
N GLN A 279 -20.18 2.70 4.55
CA GLN A 279 -18.85 3.31 4.43
C GLN A 279 -17.79 2.22 4.33
N VAL A 280 -17.05 2.23 3.22
CA VAL A 280 -15.93 1.34 2.92
C VAL A 280 -14.65 2.17 2.88
N LEU A 281 -13.57 1.58 3.39
CA LEU A 281 -12.25 2.21 3.46
C LEU A 281 -11.22 1.35 2.72
N GLN A 282 -10.37 1.98 1.92
CA GLN A 282 -9.19 1.36 1.34
C GLN A 282 -7.93 1.96 1.94
N LEU A 283 -6.92 1.12 2.10
CA LEU A 283 -5.53 1.50 2.34
C LEU A 283 -4.75 1.16 1.09
N GLY A 284 -4.37 2.17 0.33
CA GLY A 284 -3.45 2.02 -0.79
C GLY A 284 -2.00 1.92 -0.30
N TRP A 285 -1.11 1.48 -1.19
CA TRP A 285 0.33 1.48 -0.95
C TRP A 285 1.01 2.30 -2.04
N ASP A 286 1.94 3.17 -1.67
CA ASP A 286 2.81 3.76 -2.68
C ASP A 286 3.64 2.61 -3.28
N PRO A 287 3.80 2.55 -4.63
CA PRO A 287 4.78 1.69 -5.28
C PRO A 287 6.13 1.61 -4.56
N GLY A 288 6.60 2.69 -3.93
CA GLY A 288 7.86 2.74 -3.18
C GLY A 288 7.87 2.00 -1.82
N ASP A 289 6.74 1.88 -1.12
CA ASP A 289 6.79 1.61 0.33
C ASP A 289 6.57 0.14 0.72
N HIS A 290 5.74 -0.61 -0.02
CA HIS A 290 5.49 -2.04 0.25
C HIS A 290 5.60 -2.94 -0.99
N SER A 291 5.20 -2.44 -2.17
CA SER A 291 5.19 -3.25 -3.40
C SER A 291 6.59 -3.64 -3.92
N MET A 292 7.61 -2.81 -3.63
CA MET A 292 9.00 -3.09 -4.00
C MET A 292 9.76 -3.93 -2.96
N ARG A 293 9.32 -3.95 -1.70
CA ARG A 293 9.97 -4.76 -0.65
C ARG A 293 9.61 -6.24 -0.77
N HIS A 294 8.43 -6.55 -1.30
CA HIS A 294 7.83 -7.86 -1.14
C HIS A 294 7.20 -8.33 -2.45
N HIS A 295 7.89 -9.24 -3.16
CA HIS A 295 7.56 -9.66 -4.53
C HIS A 295 6.24 -10.42 -4.69
N GLY A 296 5.27 -10.32 -3.79
CA GLY A 296 4.03 -11.12 -3.75
C GLY A 296 3.93 -11.84 -2.41
N GLU A 297 4.18 -11.07 -1.36
CA GLU A 297 4.03 -11.30 0.08
C GLU A 297 3.86 -12.77 0.52
N ARG A 298 2.68 -13.37 0.30
CA ARG A 298 2.46 -14.77 0.70
C ARG A 298 3.39 -15.78 0.05
N ALA A 299 3.75 -15.63 -1.22
CA ALA A 299 4.69 -16.54 -1.89
C ALA A 299 6.13 -16.41 -1.35
N TRP A 300 6.41 -15.37 -0.54
CA TRP A 300 7.66 -15.16 0.19
C TRP A 300 7.47 -15.26 1.72
N ASP A 301 6.36 -15.84 2.18
CA ASP A 301 6.02 -16.00 3.61
C ASP A 301 5.99 -14.67 4.40
N GLN A 302 5.73 -13.56 3.69
CA GLN A 302 5.53 -12.24 4.27
C GLN A 302 4.02 -12.08 4.50
N VAL A 303 3.59 -12.56 5.64
CA VAL A 303 2.20 -12.54 6.08
C VAL A 303 2.16 -12.13 7.54
N TYR A 304 1.14 -11.35 7.88
CA TYR A 304 1.13 -10.60 9.12
C TYR A 304 -0.11 -10.89 9.93
N ALA A 305 0.09 -11.11 11.23
CA ALA A 305 -0.96 -11.58 12.11
C ALA A 305 -2.11 -10.56 12.22
N VAL A 306 -3.32 -11.06 12.06
CA VAL A 306 -4.55 -10.36 12.39
C VAL A 306 -5.09 -10.94 13.70
N THR A 307 -5.29 -10.08 14.69
CA THR A 307 -5.69 -10.46 16.04
C THR A 307 -6.93 -9.70 16.50
N LEU A 308 -7.66 -10.30 17.43
CA LEU A 308 -8.54 -9.57 18.32
C LEU A 308 -7.80 -9.25 19.62
N GLU A 309 -7.92 -8.02 20.08
CA GLU A 309 -7.32 -7.55 21.32
C GLU A 309 -8.30 -6.78 22.20
N GLN A 310 -8.06 -6.81 23.51
CA GLN A 310 -8.87 -6.07 24.47
C GLN A 310 -8.43 -4.60 24.55
N ALA A 311 -9.35 -3.67 24.28
CA ALA A 311 -9.17 -2.24 24.58
C ALA A 311 -10.16 -1.79 25.65
N GLY A 312 -9.71 -1.82 26.91
CA GLY A 312 -10.59 -1.58 28.05
C GLY A 312 -11.71 -2.62 28.10
N THR A 313 -12.94 -2.22 27.76
CA THR A 313 -14.12 -3.11 27.72
C THR A 313 -14.53 -3.54 26.31
N THR A 314 -13.91 -2.99 25.27
CA THR A 314 -14.26 -3.27 23.88
C THR A 314 -13.21 -4.15 23.20
N THR A 315 -13.57 -4.68 22.03
CA THR A 315 -12.68 -5.47 21.17
C THR A 315 -12.09 -4.60 20.07
N LEU A 316 -10.78 -4.68 19.87
CA LEU A 316 -10.09 -4.19 18.68
C LEU A 316 -9.80 -5.34 17.73
N LEU A 317 -10.02 -5.12 16.44
CA LEU A 317 -9.28 -5.83 15.40
C LEU A 317 -7.93 -5.13 15.22
N ARG A 318 -6.83 -5.88 15.25
CA ARG A 318 -5.49 -5.37 14.98
C ARG A 318 -4.82 -6.18 13.87
N TRP A 319 -4.18 -5.49 12.93
CA TRP A 319 -3.28 -6.09 11.94
C TRP A 319 -1.91 -5.44 12.06
N THR A 320 -0.90 -6.22 12.42
CA THR A 320 0.44 -5.71 12.80
C THR A 320 1.48 -6.10 11.76
N ILE A 321 2.06 -5.10 11.09
CA ILE A 321 3.11 -5.23 10.09
C ILE A 321 4.43 -4.78 10.76
N PRO A 322 5.35 -5.72 11.07
CA PRO A 322 6.61 -5.41 11.72
C PRO A 322 7.48 -4.50 10.84
N THR A 323 8.31 -3.69 11.51
CA THR A 323 9.33 -2.86 10.84
C THR A 323 10.63 -3.65 10.65
N GLU A 324 11.53 -3.19 9.77
CA GLU A 324 12.84 -3.82 9.50
C GLU A 324 13.68 -4.10 10.77
N ALA A 325 13.47 -3.36 11.87
CA ALA A 325 14.19 -3.58 13.13
C ALA A 325 13.75 -4.83 13.90
N GLU A 326 12.59 -5.41 13.55
CA GLU A 326 11.95 -6.51 14.24
C GLU A 326 11.83 -7.79 13.40
N GLU A 327 12.25 -7.77 12.13
CA GLU A 327 12.36 -9.01 11.34
C GLU A 327 13.42 -9.92 11.98
N PRO A 328 13.07 -11.13 12.44
CA PRO A 328 14.05 -12.06 12.96
C PRO A 328 15.04 -12.39 11.83
N GLU A 329 16.35 -12.32 12.12
CA GLU A 329 17.39 -12.77 11.20
C GLU A 329 16.96 -14.10 10.60
N GLN A 330 16.67 -14.12 9.30
CA GLN A 330 16.43 -15.35 8.58
C GLN A 330 17.68 -16.19 8.71
N THR A 331 17.67 -17.17 9.62
CA THR A 331 18.70 -18.20 9.69
C THR A 331 18.66 -18.94 8.36
N GLN A 332 19.62 -18.61 7.50
CA GLN A 332 19.93 -19.37 6.29
C GLN A 332 20.12 -20.83 6.69
N ASN A 333 19.21 -21.69 6.27
CA ASN A 333 19.40 -23.14 6.23
C ASN A 333 19.82 -23.56 4.82
#